data_AF-A0A7S0YN25-F1
#
_entry.id   AF-A0A7S0YN25-F1
#
_cell.length_a   1.000
_cell.length_b   1.000
_cell.length_c   1.000
_cell.angle_alpha   90.00
_cell.angle_beta   90.00
_cell.angle_gamma   90.00
#
_symmetry.space_group_name_H-M   'P 1'
#
loop_
_entity.id
_entity.type
_entity.pdbx_description
1 polymer ?
#
loop_
_entity_poly.entity_id
_entity_poly.type
_entity_poly.pdbx_seq_one_letter_code
_entity_poly.pdbx_strand_id
1 'polypeptide(L)'
;SSECDRLGVADNLCGECRDLGGGAFELRNAGGLRYMGRTFDDDNAGAGSVAARNVCLLARYGNGGAYRPLIPTRRSAASLAHGVRARHYCGACAAHSGSPSCYNDRLLAPGQDFAATIATGGGCA
;
A
#
# COMPACT_ATOMS: atom_id res chain seq x y z
N SER A 1 -1.35 6.15 -23.50
CA SER A 1 -1.53 6.43 -22.06
C SER A 1 -0.49 5.65 -21.29
N SER A 2 0.05 6.25 -20.23
CA SER A 2 1.02 5.58 -19.35
C SER A 2 0.31 4.49 -18.53
N GLU A 3 1.06 3.53 -17.99
CA GLU A 3 0.48 2.52 -17.12
C GLU A 3 -0.16 3.14 -15.86
N CYS A 4 0.41 4.25 -15.38
CA CYS A 4 -0.12 5.07 -14.31
C CYS A 4 -1.55 5.56 -14.58
N ASP A 5 -1.81 6.10 -15.79
CA ASP A 5 -3.14 6.60 -16.17
C ASP A 5 -4.15 5.46 -16.31
N ARG A 6 -3.72 4.33 -16.87
CA ARG A 6 -4.61 3.19 -17.12
C ARG A 6 -5.11 2.55 -15.82
N LEU A 7 -4.28 2.59 -14.78
CA LEU A 7 -4.54 1.94 -13.50
C LEU A 7 -5.04 2.91 -12.42
N GLY A 8 -5.12 4.21 -12.71
CA GLY A 8 -5.51 5.22 -11.74
C GLY A 8 -4.57 5.27 -10.52
N VAL A 9 -3.28 4.96 -10.71
CA VAL A 9 -2.33 4.78 -9.60
C VAL A 9 -2.18 6.05 -8.76
N ALA A 10 -2.18 7.19 -9.46
CA ALA A 10 -2.15 8.52 -8.84
C ALA A 10 -3.37 8.77 -7.96
N ASP A 11 -4.56 8.38 -8.43
CA ASP A 11 -5.84 8.57 -7.74
C ASP A 11 -5.98 7.62 -6.55
N ASN A 12 -5.46 6.40 -6.67
CA ASN A 12 -5.57 5.37 -5.64
C ASN A 12 -4.89 5.79 -4.33
N LEU A 13 -3.71 6.42 -4.38
CA LEU A 13 -2.97 6.84 -3.17
C LEU A 13 -2.61 8.35 -3.10
N CYS A 14 -3.30 9.18 -3.89
CA CYS A 14 -3.09 10.62 -3.98
C CYS A 14 -1.64 11.02 -4.26
N GLY A 15 -1.00 10.51 -5.32
CA GLY A 15 0.41 10.82 -5.60
C GLY A 15 0.72 11.05 -7.08
N GLU A 16 1.98 11.36 -7.36
CA GLU A 16 2.52 11.46 -8.70
C GLU A 16 3.11 10.12 -9.11
N CYS A 17 2.58 9.53 -10.19
CA CYS A 17 3.03 8.25 -10.69
C CYS A 17 3.94 8.43 -11.91
N ARG A 18 5.07 7.72 -11.89
CA ARG A 18 6.03 7.63 -12.99
C ARG A 18 6.11 6.19 -13.47
N ASP A 19 5.77 5.97 -14.74
CA ASP A 19 5.92 4.68 -15.40
C ASP A 19 7.41 4.34 -15.57
N LEU A 20 7.81 3.14 -15.17
CA LEU A 20 9.18 2.62 -15.29
C LEU A 20 9.27 1.51 -16.37
N GLY A 21 8.16 1.15 -17.01
CA GLY A 21 8.06 0.10 -18.02
C GLY A 21 7.88 -1.31 -17.44
N GLY A 22 7.34 -2.21 -18.26
CA GLY A 22 7.23 -3.64 -17.95
C GLY A 22 6.36 -3.97 -16.73
N GLY A 23 5.39 -3.12 -16.38
CA GLY A 23 4.56 -3.30 -15.18
C GLY A 23 5.08 -2.58 -13.93
N ALA A 24 6.24 -1.91 -14.00
CA ALA A 24 6.82 -1.19 -12.87
C ALA A 24 6.43 0.28 -12.90
N PHE A 25 6.23 0.84 -11.71
CA PHE A 25 5.96 2.26 -11.51
C PHE A 25 6.64 2.75 -10.23
N GLU A 26 6.90 4.05 -10.18
CA GLU A 26 7.22 4.80 -8.98
C GLU A 26 6.03 5.69 -8.64
N LEU A 27 5.62 5.74 -7.38
CA LEU A 27 4.56 6.62 -6.91
C LEU A 27 5.09 7.45 -5.73
N ARG A 28 4.98 8.78 -5.82
CA ARG A 28 5.51 9.71 -4.80
C ARG A 28 4.44 10.71 -4.37
N ASN A 29 4.45 11.06 -3.09
CA ASN A 29 3.71 12.21 -2.58
C ASN A 29 4.53 12.85 -1.44
N ALA A 30 4.83 14.15 -1.56
CA ALA A 30 5.57 14.91 -0.55
C ALA A 30 4.86 14.94 0.82
N GLY A 31 3.53 14.90 0.84
CA GLY A 31 2.69 14.80 2.04
C GLY A 31 2.43 13.38 2.55
N GLY A 32 3.13 12.38 2.00
CA GLY A 32 2.94 10.95 2.26
C GLY A 32 1.80 10.36 1.42
N LEU A 33 1.95 9.10 0.99
CA LEU A 33 0.89 8.36 0.28
C LEU A 33 -0.33 8.20 1.19
N ARG A 34 -1.53 8.38 0.63
CA ARG A 34 -2.77 8.36 1.40
C ARG A 34 -3.86 7.61 0.69
N TYR A 35 -4.54 6.74 1.41
CA TYR A 35 -5.78 6.12 0.96
C TYR A 35 -6.92 6.53 1.87
N MET A 36 -8.04 7.01 1.31
CA MET A 36 -9.18 7.54 2.07
C MET A 36 -8.77 8.52 3.20
N GLY A 37 -7.84 9.44 2.89
CA GLY A 37 -7.34 10.46 3.82
C GLY A 37 -6.40 9.96 4.93
N ARG A 38 -6.03 8.68 4.93
CA ARG A 38 -5.17 8.04 5.95
C ARG A 38 -3.82 7.67 5.38
N THR A 39 -2.77 7.80 6.19
CA THR A 39 -1.41 7.37 5.86
C THR A 39 -1.21 5.88 6.14
N PHE A 40 -0.01 5.37 5.90
CA PHE A 40 0.39 4.01 6.25
C PHE A 40 1.43 4.10 7.36
N ASP A 41 1.28 3.26 8.37
CA ASP A 41 2.27 3.08 9.45
C ASP A 41 3.61 2.64 8.85
N ASP A 42 4.72 3.20 9.30
CA ASP A 42 6.05 2.94 8.77
C ASP A 42 6.76 1.75 9.44
N ASP A 43 6.15 1.16 10.46
CA ASP A 43 6.59 -0.08 11.06
C ASP A 43 6.71 -1.19 10.00
N ASN A 44 7.92 -1.74 9.86
CA ASN A 44 8.23 -2.84 8.94
C ASN A 44 8.01 -2.54 7.45
N ALA A 45 8.01 -1.27 7.02
CA ALA A 45 7.80 -0.87 5.62
C ALA A 45 9.02 -1.03 4.69
N GLY A 46 10.07 -1.71 5.13
CA GLY A 46 11.32 -1.90 4.38
C GLY A 46 11.15 -2.60 3.02
N ALA A 47 12.18 -2.53 2.18
CA ALA A 47 12.16 -3.15 0.85
C ALA A 47 11.82 -4.65 0.92
N GLY A 48 10.86 -5.08 0.10
CA GLY A 48 10.38 -6.46 0.01
C GLY A 48 9.42 -6.89 1.13
N SER A 49 9.16 -6.03 2.12
CA SER A 49 8.18 -6.29 3.18
C SER A 49 6.77 -6.51 2.64
N VAL A 50 5.93 -7.17 3.44
CA VAL A 50 4.50 -7.29 3.15
C VAL A 50 3.85 -5.89 3.10
N ALA A 51 4.24 -5.00 4.01
CA ALA A 51 3.80 -3.61 4.02
C ALA A 51 4.04 -2.90 2.68
N ALA A 52 5.30 -2.85 2.21
CA ALA A 52 5.65 -2.21 0.95
C ALA A 52 4.90 -2.84 -0.24
N ARG A 53 4.79 -4.16 -0.25
CA ARG A 53 4.09 -4.89 -1.32
C ARG A 53 2.58 -4.63 -1.33
N ASN A 54 1.96 -4.50 -0.16
CA ASN A 54 0.54 -4.15 -0.05
C ASN A 54 0.25 -2.71 -0.46
N VAL A 55 1.13 -1.76 -0.13
CA VAL A 55 1.04 -0.40 -0.66
C VAL A 55 1.12 -0.42 -2.19
N CYS A 56 2.04 -1.19 -2.78
CA CYS A 56 2.10 -1.34 -4.24
C CYS A 56 0.85 -2.00 -4.84
N LEU A 57 0.30 -3.01 -4.18
CA LEU A 57 -0.94 -3.67 -4.62
C LEU A 57 -2.12 -2.70 -4.62
N LEU A 58 -2.30 -1.96 -3.52
CA LEU A 58 -3.36 -0.97 -3.37
C LEU A 58 -3.19 0.19 -4.36
N ALA A 59 -1.97 0.69 -4.55
CA ALA A 59 -1.66 1.70 -5.56
C ALA A 59 -2.04 1.24 -6.97
N ARG A 60 -1.70 0.01 -7.32
CA ARG A 60 -1.86 -0.51 -8.67
C ARG A 60 -3.30 -0.87 -9.02
N TYR A 61 -4.03 -1.46 -8.07
CA TYR A 61 -5.32 -2.09 -8.36
C TYR A 61 -6.50 -1.47 -7.61
N GLY A 62 -6.25 -0.54 -6.70
CA GLY A 62 -7.28 0.07 -5.88
C GLY A 62 -7.90 -0.91 -4.87
N ASN A 63 -8.94 -0.45 -4.21
CA ASN A 63 -9.63 -1.21 -3.18
C ASN A 63 -10.50 -2.32 -3.78
N GLY A 64 -10.43 -3.54 -3.23
CA GLY A 64 -11.18 -4.68 -3.78
C GLY A 64 -10.68 -5.16 -5.15
N GLY A 65 -9.51 -4.72 -5.61
CA GLY A 65 -8.99 -5.04 -6.94
C GLY A 65 -8.83 -6.55 -7.18
N ALA A 66 -9.08 -7.00 -8.41
CA ALA A 66 -8.85 -8.38 -8.83
C ALA A 66 -7.38 -8.56 -9.28
N TYR A 67 -6.51 -9.06 -8.41
CA TYR A 67 -5.09 -9.22 -8.78
C TYR A 67 -4.92 -10.25 -9.90
N ARG A 68 -4.55 -9.79 -11.10
CA ARG A 68 -3.77 -10.55 -12.10
C ARG A 68 -3.27 -9.68 -13.25
N PRO A 69 -2.04 -9.91 -13.76
CA PRO A 69 -1.05 -10.92 -13.35
C PRO A 69 0.10 -10.39 -12.47
N LEU A 70 0.24 -9.08 -12.26
CA LEU A 70 1.44 -8.51 -11.65
C LEU A 70 1.34 -8.44 -10.13
N ILE A 71 2.07 -9.33 -9.45
CA ILE A 71 2.22 -9.36 -7.99
C ILE A 71 3.55 -8.68 -7.62
N PRO A 72 3.56 -7.71 -6.70
CA PRO A 72 4.78 -7.08 -6.20
C PRO A 72 5.77 -8.11 -5.69
N THR A 73 7.04 -7.95 -6.09
CA THR A 73 8.13 -8.86 -5.75
C THR A 73 8.86 -8.36 -4.51
N ARG A 74 9.89 -9.09 -4.05
CA ARG A 74 10.79 -8.61 -2.99
C ARG A 74 11.62 -7.36 -3.39
N ARG A 75 11.55 -6.94 -4.65
CA ARG A 75 12.17 -5.69 -5.13
C ARG A 75 11.28 -4.45 -4.94
N SER A 76 10.01 -4.65 -4.58
CA SER A 76 9.10 -3.54 -4.27
C SER A 76 9.50 -2.90 -2.95
N ALA A 77 9.55 -1.57 -2.92
CA ALA A 77 9.93 -0.80 -1.74
C ALA A 77 8.92 0.33 -1.52
N ALA A 78 8.76 0.71 -0.25
CA ALA A 78 8.02 1.90 0.14
C ALA A 78 8.89 2.69 1.12
N SER A 79 8.89 4.01 0.98
CA SER A 79 9.39 4.91 2.01
C SER A 79 8.19 5.69 2.51
N LEU A 80 7.73 5.34 3.70
CA LEU A 80 6.59 5.96 4.34
C LEU A 80 7.10 7.13 5.19
N ALA A 81 6.41 8.27 5.10
CA ALA A 81 6.88 9.50 5.71
C ALA A 81 6.80 9.41 7.23
N HIS A 82 7.95 9.44 7.89
CA HIS A 82 8.06 9.47 9.35
C HIS A 82 7.49 10.78 9.90
N GLY A 83 6.73 10.72 11.00
CA GLY A 83 6.27 11.91 11.71
C GLY A 83 5.10 12.68 11.08
N VAL A 84 4.43 12.14 10.06
CA VAL A 84 3.19 12.75 9.55
C VAL A 84 2.07 12.57 10.58
N ARG A 85 1.59 13.69 11.14
CA ARG A 85 0.42 13.74 12.04
C ARG A 85 -0.88 13.47 11.28
N ALA A 86 -1.09 12.22 10.88
CA ALA A 86 -2.32 11.74 10.27
C ALA A 86 -2.68 10.37 10.86
N ARG A 87 -3.97 10.02 10.78
CA ARG A 87 -4.42 8.67 11.12
C ARG A 87 -3.82 7.71 10.10
N HIS A 88 -3.16 6.66 10.55
CA HIS A 88 -2.53 5.67 9.71
C HIS A 88 -3.27 4.33 9.75
N TYR A 89 -3.13 3.55 8.69
CA TYR A 89 -3.44 2.12 8.66
C TYR A 89 -2.39 1.34 9.46
N CYS A 90 -2.84 0.41 10.30
CA CYS A 90 -1.99 -0.25 11.28
C CYS A 90 -0.96 -1.21 10.66
N GLY A 91 0.32 -1.01 10.97
CA GLY A 91 1.47 -1.78 10.43
C GLY A 91 2.40 -2.35 11.50
N ALA A 92 1.96 -2.40 12.75
CA ALA A 92 2.79 -2.81 13.89
C ALA A 92 2.80 -4.32 14.17
N CYS A 93 2.31 -5.17 13.25
CA CYS A 93 2.25 -6.62 13.47
C CYS A 93 3.48 -7.34 12.97
N ALA A 94 3.75 -8.54 13.49
CA ALA A 94 4.66 -9.46 12.84
C ALA A 94 4.04 -9.96 11.52
N ALA A 95 4.85 -10.09 10.47
CA ALA A 95 4.39 -10.73 9.24
C ALA A 95 3.93 -12.16 9.54
N HIS A 96 2.77 -12.55 8.99
CA HIS A 96 2.12 -13.83 9.22
C HIS A 96 1.70 -14.12 10.68
N SER A 97 1.45 -13.09 11.50
CA SER A 97 0.85 -13.22 12.83
C SER A 97 -0.60 -13.73 12.80
N GLY A 98 -1.26 -13.68 11.65
CA GLY A 98 -2.68 -14.03 11.52
C GLY A 98 -3.61 -12.89 11.92
N SER A 99 -3.12 -11.65 11.89
CA SER A 99 -3.86 -10.43 12.22
C SER A 99 -4.34 -9.74 10.92
N PRO A 100 -5.54 -10.07 10.40
CA PRO A 100 -6.01 -9.52 9.13
C PRO A 100 -6.24 -8.00 9.18
N SER A 101 -6.43 -7.45 10.38
CA SER A 101 -6.53 -6.02 10.67
C SER A 101 -5.24 -5.24 10.44
N CYS A 102 -4.13 -5.93 10.15
CA CYS A 102 -2.81 -5.35 9.98
C CYS A 102 -2.38 -5.43 8.53
N TYR A 103 -2.06 -4.29 7.91
CA TYR A 103 -1.72 -4.30 6.49
C TYR A 103 -0.35 -4.90 6.21
N ASN A 104 0.46 -5.19 7.23
CA ASN A 104 1.77 -5.81 7.09
C ASN A 104 1.78 -7.31 7.48
N ASP A 105 0.64 -7.92 7.84
CA ASP A 105 0.54 -9.35 8.19
C ASP A 105 0.69 -10.25 6.95
N ARG A 106 -0.19 -10.07 5.96
CA ARG A 106 -0.27 -10.87 4.74
C ARG A 106 -0.54 -10.01 3.53
N LEU A 107 -0.19 -10.52 2.34
CA LEU A 107 -0.55 -9.82 1.10
C LEU A 107 -2.07 -9.70 0.98
N LEU A 108 -2.53 -8.55 0.48
CA LEU A 108 -3.94 -8.35 0.18
C LEU A 108 -4.42 -9.43 -0.78
N ALA A 109 -5.54 -10.06 -0.43
CA ALA A 109 -6.20 -11.00 -1.33
C ALA A 109 -6.96 -10.24 -2.43
N PRO A 110 -7.13 -10.83 -3.63
CA PRO A 110 -8.02 -10.27 -4.64
C PRO A 110 -9.43 -10.07 -4.06
N GLY A 111 -10.05 -8.92 -4.33
CA GLY A 111 -11.38 -8.60 -3.80
C GLY A 111 -11.41 -8.17 -2.33
N GLN A 112 -10.27 -8.13 -1.63
CA GLN A 112 -10.24 -7.67 -0.24
C GLN A 112 -10.50 -6.16 -0.17
N ASP A 113 -11.47 -5.77 0.66
CA ASP A 113 -11.72 -4.38 1.00
C ASP A 113 -10.70 -3.91 2.04
N PHE A 114 -9.65 -3.25 1.59
CA PHE A 114 -8.59 -2.66 2.40
C PHE A 114 -9.14 -1.72 3.48
N ALA A 115 -10.05 -0.80 3.11
CA ALA A 115 -10.56 0.19 4.07
C ALA A 115 -11.42 -0.46 5.16
N ALA A 116 -12.18 -1.50 4.82
CA ALA A 116 -13.01 -2.22 5.78
C ALA A 116 -12.23 -3.25 6.61
N THR A 117 -11.11 -3.78 6.07
CA THR A 117 -10.35 -4.85 6.73
C THR A 117 -9.28 -4.29 7.67
N ILE A 118 -8.59 -3.22 7.29
CA ILE A 118 -7.40 -2.76 8.01
C ILE A 118 -7.77 -1.75 9.11
N ALA A 119 -7.30 -2.03 10.34
CA ALA A 119 -7.46 -1.16 11.49
C ALA A 119 -6.70 0.17 11.32
N THR A 120 -7.08 1.19 12.09
CA THR A 120 -6.47 2.53 11.98
C THR A 120 -6.13 3.14 13.33
N GLY A 121 -5.01 3.85 13.40
CA GLY A 121 -4.43 4.35 14.66
C GLY A 121 -3.33 3.42 15.19
N GLY A 122 -2.84 3.69 16.39
CA GLY A 122 -1.66 3.00 16.96
C GLY A 122 -1.91 1.58 17.48
N GLY A 123 -3.04 0.96 17.17
CA GLY A 123 -3.37 -0.39 17.59
C GLY A 123 -4.15 -1.13 16.52
N CYS A 124 -3.83 -2.41 16.30
CA CYS A 124 -4.40 -3.22 15.23
C CYS A 124 -5.57 -4.11 15.70
N ALA A 125 -6.18 -3.80 16.86
CA ALA A 125 -7.24 -4.58 17.49
C ALA A 125 -8.64 -4.14 17.05
#